data_AF-A0A7I7S4P6-F1
#
_entry.id   AF-A0A7I7S4P6-F1
#
_cell.length_a   1.000
_cell.length_b   1.000
_cell.length_c   1.000
_cell.angle_alpha   90.00
_cell.angle_beta   90.00
_cell.angle_gamma   90.00
#
_symmetry.space_group_name_H-M   'P 1'
#
loop_
_entity.id
_entity.type
_entity.pdbx_description
1 polymer ?
#
loop_
_entity_poly.entity_id
_entity_poly.type
_entity_poly.pdbx_seq_one_letter_code
_entity_poly.pdbx_strand_id
1 'polypeptide(L)'
;MTKVQIPYRHEKGGHCGSGALRDLTEWAEIGWESEYLDEGLVFALGGALDFCYVRSPQLTPQTYLVGRGGDLEQDYLTRVGAKFVVRTTDDPDVGWAFVTDEVDKGRPVMVWADIGELPYLRVRLHMSRHDIVIVGYDDEERVAHVVDNDRDTTQLVPYDNLRRARSSVGFPTPTRHTTYHVDWPDHVPDLRPIASDALGASAAVVRGDAAGAPLLHVEAAEVGSSGLKGVQAFAEDLRSWSTSFDDEDLTAALFGLGAFIEMAGTGGGLFRTLQAQGCQTIADLLNDAATADAAAAARDASEAWSALAAAATNADTPLRSRSLAAAEVAAMLPETEVRLVGALERASRSLGASTRR
;
A
#
# COMPACT_ATOMS: atom_id res chain seq x y z
N MET A 1 37.17 5.09 -0.70
CA MET A 1 36.28 4.03 -0.20
C MET A 1 35.43 4.68 0.84
N THR A 2 34.16 4.85 0.53
CA THR A 2 33.24 5.62 1.36
C THR A 2 32.35 4.66 2.11
N LYS A 3 32.10 4.96 3.39
CA LYS A 3 31.13 4.28 4.22
C LYS A 3 30.22 5.34 4.82
N VAL A 4 28.93 5.22 4.56
CA VAL A 4 27.91 6.13 5.09
C VAL A 4 26.82 5.29 5.73
N GLN A 5 26.39 5.68 6.92
CA GLN A 5 25.20 5.12 7.55
C GLN A 5 24.49 6.23 8.33
N ILE A 6 23.24 6.46 7.96
CA ILE A 6 22.37 7.47 8.55
C ILE A 6 21.67 6.85 9.76
N PRO A 7 21.68 7.49 10.94
CA PRO A 7 20.82 7.10 12.05
C PRO A 7 19.35 7.19 11.60
N TYR A 8 18.64 6.07 11.65
CA TYR A 8 17.29 5.95 11.12
C TYR A 8 16.48 5.05 12.03
N ARG A 9 15.41 5.59 12.63
CA ARG A 9 14.47 4.81 13.41
C ARG A 9 13.55 4.05 12.47
N HIS A 10 13.32 2.78 12.78
CA HIS A 10 12.52 1.89 11.98
C HIS A 10 11.65 1.02 12.87
N GLU A 11 10.40 0.86 12.44
CA GLU A 11 9.47 -0.12 12.99
C GLU A 11 8.89 -0.95 11.85
N LYS A 12 8.38 -2.15 12.14
CA LYS A 12 7.68 -2.92 11.11
C LYS A 12 6.45 -2.15 10.61
N GLY A 13 6.17 -2.33 9.33
CA GLY A 13 5.02 -1.76 8.65
C GLY A 13 4.19 -2.84 7.95
N GLY A 14 2.88 -2.67 7.95
CA GLY A 14 1.92 -3.52 7.26
C GLY A 14 1.99 -3.38 5.73
N HIS A 15 2.46 -2.25 5.21
CA HIS A 15 2.69 -1.99 3.79
C HIS A 15 4.05 -1.31 3.55
N CYS A 16 4.71 -1.65 2.45
CA CYS A 16 6.03 -1.13 2.11
C CYS A 16 6.04 0.40 1.92
N GLY A 17 5.07 0.94 1.17
CA GLY A 17 4.98 2.38 0.90
C GLY A 17 4.65 3.20 2.14
N SER A 18 3.54 2.92 2.84
CA SER A 18 3.14 3.67 4.03
C SER A 18 4.08 3.46 5.22
N GLY A 19 4.63 2.25 5.40
CA GLY A 19 5.64 1.99 6.42
C GLY A 19 6.94 2.77 6.17
N ALA A 20 7.43 2.78 4.91
CA ALA A 20 8.59 3.59 4.54
C ALA A 20 8.33 5.08 4.75
N LEU A 21 7.17 5.58 4.29
CA LEU A 21 6.80 6.98 4.47
C LEU A 21 6.64 7.38 5.94
N ARG A 22 6.10 6.53 6.80
CA ARG A 22 6.03 6.77 8.26
C ARG A 22 7.43 7.03 8.80
N ASP A 23 8.37 6.12 8.55
CA ASP A 23 9.73 6.23 9.08
C ASP A 23 10.48 7.43 8.49
N LEU A 24 10.27 7.75 7.20
CA LEU A 24 10.88 8.92 6.57
C LEU A 24 10.31 10.23 7.12
N THR A 25 9.00 10.26 7.39
CA THR A 25 8.33 11.41 8.00
C THR A 25 8.85 11.65 9.42
N GLU A 26 9.04 10.56 10.18
CA GLU A 26 9.64 10.62 11.52
C GLU A 26 11.11 11.10 11.45
N TRP A 27 11.91 10.54 10.54
CA TRP A 27 13.29 10.98 10.32
C TRP A 27 13.38 12.47 9.94
N ALA A 28 12.41 12.96 9.19
CA ALA A 28 12.30 14.36 8.81
C ALA A 28 11.71 15.27 9.91
N GLU A 29 11.41 14.73 11.10
CA GLU A 29 10.83 15.43 12.24
C GLU A 29 9.50 16.15 11.91
N ILE A 30 8.74 15.58 10.98
CA ILE A 30 7.41 16.04 10.58
C ILE A 30 6.35 15.39 11.47
N GLY A 31 5.41 16.15 12.03
CA GLY A 31 4.33 15.57 12.84
C GLY A 31 3.33 16.57 13.42
N TRP A 32 2.24 16.06 14.00
CA TRP A 32 1.12 16.84 14.55
C TRP A 32 0.92 16.56 16.05
N GLU A 33 1.78 17.13 16.88
CA GLU A 33 1.77 17.08 18.37
C GLU A 33 1.95 15.68 19.01
N SER A 34 1.70 14.59 18.28
CA SER A 34 2.01 13.22 18.71
C SER A 34 3.52 12.99 18.73
N GLU A 35 4.03 12.34 19.79
CA GLU A 35 5.43 11.88 19.86
C GLU A 35 5.75 10.84 18.78
N TYR A 36 4.74 10.14 18.23
CA TYR A 36 4.91 9.07 17.25
C TYR A 36 3.85 9.12 16.14
N LEU A 37 4.29 8.96 14.89
CA LEU A 37 3.40 8.78 13.74
C LEU A 37 3.07 7.30 13.57
N ASP A 38 1.79 6.94 13.56
CA ASP A 38 1.37 5.59 13.18
C ASP A 38 1.27 5.46 11.66
N GLU A 39 1.44 4.23 11.16
CA GLU A 39 1.36 3.94 9.72
C GLU A 39 -0.04 4.20 9.16
N GLY A 40 -1.09 3.94 9.95
CA GLY A 40 -2.46 4.17 9.56
C GLY A 40 -2.73 5.63 9.21
N LEU A 41 -2.20 6.57 10.01
CA LEU A 41 -2.28 8.00 9.74
C LEU A 41 -1.64 8.34 8.38
N VAL A 42 -0.44 7.85 8.10
CA VAL A 42 0.23 8.06 6.79
C VAL A 42 -0.62 7.51 5.64
N PHE A 43 -1.16 6.31 5.79
CA PHE A 43 -2.03 5.71 4.78
C PHE A 43 -3.29 6.53 4.54
N ALA A 44 -4.00 6.91 5.60
CA ALA A 44 -5.23 7.69 5.52
C ALA A 44 -4.99 9.08 4.92
N LEU A 45 -3.87 9.74 5.26
CA LEU A 45 -3.49 11.03 4.71
C LEU A 45 -3.02 10.95 3.25
N GLY A 46 -2.57 9.79 2.78
CA GLY A 46 -2.30 9.59 1.36
C GLY A 46 -3.56 9.48 0.51
N GLY A 47 -4.76 9.35 1.10
CA GLY A 47 -6.03 9.43 0.39
C GLY A 47 -6.24 8.35 -0.68
N ALA A 48 -5.47 7.26 -0.62
CA ALA A 48 -5.33 6.30 -1.70
C ALA A 48 -6.18 5.03 -1.54
N LEU A 49 -7.12 4.97 -0.59
CA LEU A 49 -8.03 3.84 -0.47
C LEU A 49 -8.80 3.66 -1.79
N ASP A 50 -8.84 2.43 -2.29
CA ASP A 50 -9.58 2.06 -3.50
C ASP A 50 -9.97 0.58 -3.43
N PHE A 51 -10.53 0.06 -4.50
CA PHE A 51 -10.61 -1.36 -4.80
C PHE A 51 -10.37 -1.54 -6.29
N CYS A 52 -9.49 -2.46 -6.69
CA CYS A 52 -9.35 -2.88 -8.07
C CYS A 52 -9.35 -4.40 -8.13
N TYR A 53 -10.11 -4.95 -9.08
CA TYR A 53 -10.18 -6.39 -9.35
C TYR A 53 -9.97 -6.66 -10.84
N VAL A 54 -9.08 -7.62 -11.10
CA VAL A 54 -8.78 -8.10 -12.44
C VAL A 54 -8.79 -9.64 -12.44
N ARG A 55 -9.46 -10.22 -13.43
CA ARG A 55 -9.33 -11.65 -13.77
C ARG A 55 -8.83 -11.80 -15.19
N SER A 56 -7.75 -12.57 -15.35
CA SER A 56 -7.14 -12.84 -16.65
C SER A 56 -6.32 -14.13 -16.60
N PRO A 57 -6.38 -14.99 -17.63
CA PRO A 57 -5.52 -16.16 -17.74
C PRO A 57 -4.03 -15.80 -17.93
N GLN A 58 -3.71 -14.52 -18.15
CA GLN A 58 -2.33 -14.03 -18.21
C GLN A 58 -1.68 -13.85 -16.82
N LEU A 59 -2.48 -13.92 -15.76
CA LEU A 59 -2.02 -13.77 -14.38
C LEU A 59 -1.81 -15.14 -13.73
N THR A 60 -0.94 -15.20 -12.72
CA THR A 60 -0.78 -16.39 -11.89
C THR A 60 -0.69 -15.96 -10.42
N PRO A 61 -1.72 -16.21 -9.58
CA PRO A 61 -3.03 -16.79 -9.94
C PRO A 61 -3.79 -15.93 -10.96
N GLN A 62 -4.80 -16.49 -11.65
CA GLN A 62 -5.57 -15.81 -12.70
C GLN A 62 -6.38 -14.60 -12.20
N THR A 63 -6.30 -14.28 -10.91
CA THR A 63 -7.02 -13.19 -10.25
C THR A 63 -6.03 -12.30 -9.52
N TYR A 64 -6.27 -11.00 -9.58
CA TYR A 64 -5.55 -9.98 -8.83
C TYR A 64 -6.55 -9.00 -8.22
N LEU A 65 -6.35 -8.67 -6.95
CA LEU A 65 -7.09 -7.62 -6.28
C LEU A 65 -6.16 -6.76 -5.43
N VAL A 66 -6.49 -5.49 -5.31
CA VAL A 66 -5.75 -4.54 -4.47
C VAL A 66 -6.68 -3.47 -3.92
N GLY A 67 -6.45 -3.08 -2.67
CA GLY A 67 -7.29 -2.13 -1.92
C GLY A 67 -6.83 -0.67 -1.94
N ARG A 68 -5.90 -0.31 -2.83
CA ARG A 68 -5.38 1.05 -2.94
C ARG A 68 -5.11 1.44 -4.39
N GLY A 69 -5.18 2.74 -4.68
CA GLY A 69 -4.77 3.33 -5.96
C GLY A 69 -3.25 3.42 -6.11
N GLY A 70 -2.74 3.89 -7.23
CA GLY A 70 -1.31 3.88 -7.53
C GLY A 70 -0.47 4.99 -6.90
N ASP A 71 -1.06 6.04 -6.31
CA ASP A 71 -0.32 7.29 -6.06
C ASP A 71 -0.11 7.65 -4.57
N LEU A 72 -0.43 6.76 -3.61
CA LEU A 72 -0.27 7.00 -2.15
C LEU A 72 1.01 7.74 -1.79
N GLU A 73 2.15 7.32 -2.33
CA GLU A 73 3.43 7.88 -1.95
C GLU A 73 3.52 9.36 -2.33
N GLN A 74 3.12 9.69 -3.56
CA GLN A 74 3.13 11.05 -4.11
C GLN A 74 2.03 11.92 -3.50
N ASP A 75 0.85 11.33 -3.29
CA ASP A 75 -0.31 11.97 -2.70
C ASP A 75 -0.08 12.37 -1.25
N TYR A 76 0.54 11.49 -0.46
CA TYR A 76 0.94 11.78 0.92
C TYR A 76 1.98 12.89 0.95
N LEU A 77 3.07 12.75 0.17
CA LEU A 77 4.15 13.75 0.12
C LEU A 77 3.62 15.14 -0.27
N THR A 78 2.73 15.21 -1.25
CA THR A 78 2.07 16.47 -1.66
C THR A 78 1.28 17.08 -0.51
N ARG A 79 0.49 16.27 0.20
CA ARG A 79 -0.38 16.74 1.28
C ARG A 79 0.37 17.22 2.51
N VAL A 80 1.48 16.57 2.86
CA VAL A 80 2.36 17.04 3.93
C VAL A 80 3.22 18.24 3.52
N GLY A 81 3.11 18.72 2.28
CA GLY A 81 3.83 19.90 1.80
C GLY A 81 5.28 19.64 1.37
N ALA A 82 5.67 18.38 1.22
CA ALA A 82 6.99 18.03 0.71
C ALA A 82 7.09 18.36 -0.79
N LYS A 83 8.28 18.79 -1.22
CA LYS A 83 8.62 18.86 -2.64
C LYS A 83 9.36 17.58 -2.98
N PHE A 84 8.99 16.93 -4.08
CA PHE A 84 9.65 15.71 -4.47
C PHE A 84 9.83 15.59 -5.98
N VAL A 85 10.81 14.78 -6.37
CA VAL A 85 11.03 14.34 -7.73
C VAL A 85 11.20 12.83 -7.72
N VAL A 86 10.34 12.13 -8.46
CA VAL A 86 10.51 10.70 -8.73
C VAL A 86 11.42 10.56 -9.94
N ARG A 87 12.64 10.08 -9.72
CA ARG A 87 13.63 9.85 -10.78
C ARG A 87 13.59 8.40 -11.25
N THR A 88 13.69 8.19 -12.54
CA THR A 88 13.75 6.85 -13.16
C THR A 88 14.85 6.82 -14.21
N THR A 89 15.51 5.69 -14.36
CA THR A 89 16.54 5.44 -15.38
C THR A 89 16.68 3.95 -15.62
N ASP A 90 17.03 3.55 -16.84
CA ASP A 90 17.38 2.16 -17.16
C ASP A 90 18.89 1.90 -16.99
N ASP A 91 19.68 2.95 -16.74
CA ASP A 91 21.12 2.87 -16.50
C ASP A 91 21.40 2.62 -14.99
N PRO A 92 22.06 1.51 -14.63
CA PRO A 92 22.29 1.13 -13.25
C PRO A 92 23.26 2.04 -12.50
N ASP A 93 24.25 2.61 -13.19
CA ASP A 93 25.24 3.49 -12.57
C ASP A 93 24.61 4.85 -12.27
N VAL A 94 23.78 5.37 -13.20
CA VAL A 94 22.96 6.56 -12.96
C VAL A 94 21.96 6.32 -11.83
N GLY A 95 21.31 5.14 -11.81
CA GLY A 95 20.35 4.77 -10.78
C GLY A 95 20.97 4.68 -9.38
N TRP A 96 22.20 4.18 -9.29
CA TRP A 96 22.96 4.18 -8.04
C TRP A 96 23.39 5.58 -7.63
N ALA A 97 23.84 6.41 -8.59
CA ALA A 97 24.21 7.80 -8.33
C ALA A 97 23.04 8.61 -7.72
N PHE A 98 21.80 8.39 -8.19
CA PHE A 98 20.62 9.02 -7.58
C PHE A 98 20.48 8.72 -6.08
N VAL A 99 20.95 7.57 -5.61
CA VAL A 99 20.87 7.20 -4.20
C VAL A 99 22.02 7.77 -3.42
N THR A 100 23.25 7.56 -3.90
CA THR A 100 24.45 8.05 -3.21
C THR A 100 24.45 9.56 -3.08
N ASP A 101 23.93 10.29 -4.08
CA ASP A 101 23.81 11.76 -4.05
C ASP A 101 23.01 12.27 -2.84
N GLU A 102 22.03 11.50 -2.37
CA GLU A 102 21.18 11.87 -1.22
C GLU A 102 21.73 11.28 0.08
N VAL A 103 22.16 10.02 0.06
CA VAL A 103 22.76 9.36 1.22
C VAL A 103 24.03 10.08 1.70
N ASP A 104 24.87 10.56 0.78
CA ASP A 104 26.07 11.34 1.11
C ASP A 104 25.75 12.71 1.75
N LYS A 105 24.53 13.23 1.53
CA LYS A 105 23.99 14.42 2.22
C LYS A 105 23.31 14.08 3.54
N GLY A 106 23.36 12.82 3.97
CA GLY A 106 22.71 12.33 5.18
C GLY A 106 21.22 12.08 5.04
N ARG A 107 20.68 11.99 3.81
CA ARG A 107 19.24 11.82 3.55
C ARG A 107 18.91 10.37 3.18
N PRO A 108 18.04 9.67 3.93
CA PRO A 108 17.59 8.33 3.57
C PRO A 108 16.71 8.38 2.33
N VAL A 109 16.74 7.33 1.51
CA VAL A 109 16.17 7.36 0.16
C VAL A 109 15.21 6.20 -0.05
N MET A 110 13.95 6.51 -0.34
CA MET A 110 12.96 5.50 -0.77
C MET A 110 13.18 5.15 -2.24
N VAL A 111 13.17 3.86 -2.55
CA VAL A 111 13.38 3.33 -3.91
C VAL A 111 12.49 2.14 -4.18
N TRP A 112 12.22 1.88 -5.46
CA TRP A 112 11.57 0.65 -5.88
C TRP A 112 12.57 -0.49 -6.03
N ALA A 113 12.19 -1.67 -5.57
CA ALA A 113 12.92 -2.90 -5.73
C ALA A 113 11.96 -4.05 -6.09
N ASP A 114 12.52 -5.10 -6.70
CA ASP A 114 11.86 -6.39 -6.83
C ASP A 114 12.11 -7.26 -5.61
N ILE A 115 11.05 -7.70 -4.94
CA ILE A 115 11.12 -8.54 -3.74
C ILE A 115 11.88 -9.86 -3.96
N GLY A 116 11.84 -10.42 -5.18
CA GLY A 116 12.48 -11.70 -5.49
C GLY A 116 14.00 -11.63 -5.52
N GLU A 117 14.56 -10.42 -5.68
CA GLU A 117 16.01 -10.18 -5.73
C GLU A 117 16.60 -9.78 -4.37
N LEU A 118 15.75 -9.48 -3.39
CA LEU A 118 16.13 -9.11 -2.03
C LEU A 118 16.46 -10.37 -1.21
N PRO A 119 17.75 -10.57 -0.82
CA PRO A 119 18.22 -11.86 -0.29
C PRO A 119 17.64 -12.22 1.08
N TYR A 120 17.13 -11.24 1.82
CA TYR A 120 16.56 -11.43 3.15
C TYR A 120 15.09 -11.86 3.14
N LEU A 121 14.33 -11.63 2.05
CA LEU A 121 12.91 -12.01 1.97
C LEU A 121 12.72 -13.50 1.64
N ARG A 122 13.62 -14.09 0.84
CA ARG A 122 13.57 -15.51 0.42
C ARG A 122 12.21 -15.93 -0.18
N VAL A 123 11.58 -15.01 -0.90
CA VAL A 123 10.31 -15.24 -1.60
C VAL A 123 10.56 -15.74 -3.02
N ARG A 124 9.59 -16.48 -3.57
CA ARG A 124 9.59 -16.89 -4.99
C ARG A 124 8.80 -15.95 -5.88
N LEU A 125 7.96 -15.11 -5.28
CA LEU A 125 7.19 -14.10 -5.99
C LEU A 125 8.13 -13.01 -6.48
N HIS A 126 7.97 -12.59 -7.73
CA HIS A 126 8.59 -11.39 -8.26
C HIS A 126 7.54 -10.28 -8.29
N MET A 127 7.83 -9.18 -7.59
CA MET A 127 6.97 -8.00 -7.54
C MET A 127 7.89 -6.78 -7.54
N SER A 128 7.93 -6.10 -8.68
CA SER A 128 8.85 -5.03 -9.07
C SER A 128 8.47 -3.65 -8.50
N ARG A 129 7.44 -3.58 -7.66
CA ARG A 129 6.97 -2.33 -7.05
C ARG A 129 6.90 -2.47 -5.53
N HIS A 130 8.04 -2.78 -4.92
CA HIS A 130 8.22 -2.83 -3.48
C HIS A 130 9.09 -1.66 -3.02
N ASP A 131 8.55 -0.85 -2.12
CA ASP A 131 9.27 0.30 -1.56
C ASP A 131 10.22 -0.16 -0.45
N ILE A 132 11.50 0.20 -0.58
CA ILE A 132 12.52 0.02 0.45
C ILE A 132 13.22 1.35 0.70
N VAL A 133 13.81 1.53 1.88
CA VAL A 133 14.59 2.73 2.21
C VAL A 133 16.07 2.38 2.31
N ILE A 134 16.91 3.09 1.57
CA ILE A 134 18.37 2.98 1.68
C ILE A 134 18.87 4.06 2.64
N VAL A 135 19.55 3.63 3.70
CA VAL A 135 20.05 4.50 4.78
C VAL A 135 21.58 4.58 4.82
N GLY A 136 22.26 3.93 3.89
CA GLY A 136 23.72 3.86 3.90
C GLY A 136 24.28 2.87 2.90
N TYR A 137 25.60 2.85 2.77
CA TYR A 137 26.35 1.91 1.96
C TYR A 137 27.80 1.79 2.46
N ASP A 138 28.45 0.70 2.07
CA ASP A 138 29.85 0.40 2.35
C ASP A 138 30.52 -0.11 1.06
N ASP A 139 31.39 0.69 0.47
CA ASP A 139 32.08 0.34 -0.77
C ASP A 139 33.15 -0.74 -0.61
N GLU A 140 33.72 -0.88 0.60
CA GLU A 140 34.73 -1.89 0.89
C GLU A 140 34.06 -3.27 0.92
N GLU A 141 32.92 -3.37 1.60
CA GLU A 141 32.11 -4.59 1.70
C GLU A 141 31.17 -4.80 0.50
N ARG A 142 30.99 -3.77 -0.35
CA ARG A 142 30.07 -3.74 -1.50
C ARG A 142 28.61 -4.04 -1.14
N VAL A 143 28.13 -3.43 -0.05
CA VAL A 143 26.77 -3.61 0.46
C VAL A 143 26.05 -2.27 0.68
N ALA A 144 24.74 -2.26 0.48
CA ALA A 144 23.84 -1.19 0.90
C ALA A 144 23.15 -1.56 2.21
N HIS A 145 22.91 -0.56 3.06
CA HIS A 145 22.11 -0.65 4.27
C HIS A 145 20.65 -0.35 3.92
N VAL A 146 19.79 -1.35 3.99
CA VAL A 146 18.39 -1.30 3.54
C VAL A 146 17.44 -1.51 4.72
N VAL A 147 16.43 -0.66 4.80
CA VAL A 147 15.29 -0.78 5.71
C VAL A 147 14.08 -1.19 4.90
N ASP A 148 13.30 -2.13 5.43
CA ASP A 148 12.17 -2.78 4.75
C ASP A 148 11.07 -3.04 5.78
N ASN A 149 9.81 -2.80 5.40
CA ASN A 149 8.65 -2.90 6.29
C ASN A 149 8.48 -4.28 6.95
N ASP A 150 8.97 -5.35 6.32
CA ASP A 150 8.83 -6.73 6.81
C ASP A 150 9.95 -7.14 7.79
N ARG A 151 10.92 -6.27 8.09
CA ARG A 151 12.07 -6.56 8.96
C ARG A 151 12.07 -5.64 10.19
N ASP A 152 12.70 -6.07 11.28
CA ASP A 152 12.85 -5.21 12.48
C ASP A 152 14.17 -4.42 12.48
N THR A 153 15.10 -4.79 11.59
CA THR A 153 16.47 -4.29 11.58
C THR A 153 16.89 -3.89 10.18
N THR A 154 17.90 -3.04 10.10
CA THR A 154 18.59 -2.75 8.84
C THR A 154 19.23 -4.01 8.28
N GLN A 155 18.99 -4.28 7.00
CA GLN A 155 19.53 -5.40 6.25
C GLN A 155 20.75 -4.96 5.43
N LEU A 156 21.72 -5.85 5.26
CA LEU A 156 22.84 -5.64 4.35
C LEU A 156 22.52 -6.32 3.02
N VAL A 157 22.48 -5.53 1.94
CA VAL A 157 22.16 -6.02 0.59
C VAL A 157 23.37 -5.84 -0.31
N PRO A 158 23.94 -6.93 -0.87
CA PRO A 158 25.03 -6.81 -1.85
C PRO A 158 24.62 -5.95 -3.03
N TYR A 159 25.54 -5.13 -3.55
CA TYR A 159 25.27 -4.24 -4.68
C TYR A 159 24.74 -4.97 -5.91
N ASP A 160 25.22 -6.19 -6.19
CA ASP A 160 24.72 -6.98 -7.33
C ASP A 160 23.27 -7.42 -7.17
N ASN A 161 22.84 -7.74 -5.95
CA ASN A 161 21.43 -8.01 -5.65
C ASN A 161 20.59 -6.76 -5.80
N LEU A 162 21.02 -5.64 -5.19
CA LEU A 162 20.29 -4.38 -5.26
C LEU A 162 20.17 -3.88 -6.71
N ARG A 163 21.23 -4.03 -7.52
CA ARG A 163 21.22 -3.68 -8.94
C ARG A 163 20.16 -4.47 -9.70
N ARG A 164 20.09 -5.79 -9.53
CA ARG A 164 19.06 -6.63 -10.17
C ARG A 164 17.67 -6.29 -9.67
N ALA A 165 17.50 -6.12 -8.36
CA ALA A 165 16.23 -5.74 -7.76
C ALA A 165 15.69 -4.45 -8.36
N ARG A 166 16.56 -3.47 -8.62
CA ARG A 166 16.21 -2.14 -9.12
C ARG A 166 16.19 -1.99 -10.64
N SER A 167 16.57 -3.04 -11.37
CA SER A 167 16.49 -3.11 -12.83
C SER A 167 15.45 -4.13 -13.31
N SER A 168 14.62 -4.66 -12.41
CA SER A 168 13.59 -5.64 -12.74
C SER A 168 12.57 -5.08 -13.72
N VAL A 169 12.20 -5.90 -14.70
CA VAL A 169 11.10 -5.68 -15.67
C VAL A 169 9.86 -6.53 -15.32
N GLY A 170 9.79 -7.02 -14.08
CA GLY A 170 8.73 -7.89 -13.59
C GLY A 170 7.38 -7.19 -13.40
N PHE A 171 6.43 -7.95 -12.85
CA PHE A 171 5.09 -7.49 -12.51
C PHE A 171 5.12 -6.55 -11.29
N PRO A 172 4.29 -5.48 -11.23
CA PRO A 172 3.31 -5.08 -12.23
C PRO A 172 3.89 -4.14 -13.30
N THR A 173 5.06 -3.54 -13.08
CA THR A 173 5.69 -2.59 -13.99
C THR A 173 7.20 -2.51 -13.76
N PRO A 174 8.04 -2.23 -14.76
CA PRO A 174 9.49 -2.13 -14.57
C PRO A 174 9.89 -1.12 -13.48
N THR A 175 10.85 -1.53 -12.64
CA THR A 175 11.41 -0.70 -11.55
C THR A 175 12.12 0.54 -12.05
N ARG A 176 12.88 0.44 -13.16
CA ARG A 176 13.65 1.53 -13.79
C ARG A 176 14.45 2.37 -12.79
N HIS A 177 15.11 1.72 -11.84
CA HIS A 177 15.86 2.33 -10.75
C HIS A 177 15.12 3.47 -10.03
N THR A 178 13.79 3.38 -9.95
CA THR A 178 12.93 4.45 -9.42
C THR A 178 13.37 4.88 -8.02
N THR A 179 13.60 6.18 -7.86
CA THR A 179 14.17 6.81 -6.67
C THR A 179 13.38 8.05 -6.31
N TYR A 180 12.98 8.19 -5.05
CA TYR A 180 12.28 9.36 -4.54
C TYR A 180 13.29 10.33 -3.93
N HIS A 181 13.46 11.49 -4.54
CA HIS A 181 14.15 12.63 -3.94
C HIS A 181 13.11 13.51 -3.26
N VAL A 182 13.15 13.62 -1.94
CA VAL A 182 12.10 14.26 -1.14
C VAL A 182 12.66 15.36 -0.27
N ASP A 183 12.43 16.61 -0.66
CA ASP A 183 12.68 17.80 0.17
C ASP A 183 11.50 18.01 1.13
N TRP A 184 11.69 17.58 2.37
CA TRP A 184 10.72 17.74 3.45
C TRP A 184 10.56 19.22 3.85
N PRO A 185 9.35 19.67 4.23
CA PRO A 185 9.14 21.04 4.66
C PRO A 185 9.70 21.28 6.08
N ASP A 186 10.02 22.52 6.43
CA ASP A 186 10.42 22.84 7.81
C ASP A 186 9.24 22.74 8.80
N HIS A 187 8.01 22.88 8.30
CA HIS A 187 6.79 22.83 9.08
C HIS A 187 5.70 22.08 8.32
N VAL A 188 5.05 21.14 8.99
CA VAL A 188 3.91 20.42 8.43
C VAL A 188 2.68 21.35 8.34
N PRO A 189 1.86 21.27 7.28
CA PRO A 189 0.59 21.98 7.25
C PRO A 189 -0.38 21.44 8.31
N ASP A 190 -1.41 22.22 8.63
CA ASP A 190 -2.45 21.79 9.59
C ASP A 190 -3.08 20.45 9.18
N LEU A 191 -3.23 19.54 10.15
CA LEU A 191 -3.77 18.20 9.93
C LEU A 191 -5.20 18.25 9.39
N ARG A 192 -6.01 19.18 9.90
CA ARG A 192 -7.45 19.24 9.58
C ARG A 192 -7.74 19.39 8.07
N PRO A 193 -7.17 20.36 7.34
CA PRO A 193 -7.38 20.46 5.90
C PRO A 193 -6.79 19.27 5.12
N ILE A 194 -5.62 18.76 5.51
CA ILE A 194 -4.99 17.59 4.88
C ILE A 194 -5.89 16.35 5.01
N ALA A 195 -6.37 16.06 6.22
CA ALA A 195 -7.27 14.94 6.49
C ALA A 195 -8.62 15.11 5.79
N SER A 196 -9.18 16.32 5.77
CA SER A 196 -10.41 16.62 5.03
C SER A 196 -10.28 16.25 3.54
N ASP A 197 -9.18 16.64 2.91
CA ASP A 197 -8.92 16.36 1.49
C ASP A 197 -8.69 14.87 1.25
N ALA A 198 -7.81 14.24 2.04
CA ALA A 198 -7.44 12.84 1.86
C ALA A 198 -8.62 11.87 2.03
N LEU A 199 -9.44 12.05 3.07
CA LEU A 199 -10.64 11.23 3.28
C LEU A 199 -11.68 11.45 2.17
N GLY A 200 -11.78 12.68 1.65
CA GLY A 200 -12.63 13.00 0.50
C GLY A 200 -12.15 12.34 -0.79
N ALA A 201 -10.84 12.35 -1.04
CA ALA A 201 -10.22 11.70 -2.19
C ALA A 201 -10.47 10.18 -2.18
N SER A 202 -10.22 9.51 -1.04
CA SER A 202 -10.52 8.09 -0.85
C SER A 202 -12.01 7.78 -1.11
N ALA A 203 -12.92 8.59 -0.57
CA ALA A 203 -14.35 8.38 -0.82
C ALA A 203 -14.72 8.53 -2.31
N ALA A 204 -14.17 9.54 -2.99
CA ALA A 204 -14.44 9.81 -4.41
C ALA A 204 -13.90 8.70 -5.33
N VAL A 205 -12.67 8.22 -5.06
CA VAL A 205 -12.04 7.13 -5.82
C VAL A 205 -12.80 5.83 -5.61
N VAL A 206 -13.04 5.39 -4.37
CA VAL A 206 -13.78 4.14 -4.11
C VAL A 206 -15.19 4.21 -4.68
N ARG A 207 -15.87 5.36 -4.63
CA ARG A 207 -17.20 5.51 -5.25
C ARG A 207 -17.16 5.32 -6.77
N GLY A 208 -16.05 5.67 -7.41
CA GLY A 208 -15.90 5.74 -8.86
C GLY A 208 -16.23 7.12 -9.46
N ASP A 209 -16.23 8.17 -8.63
CA ASP A 209 -16.39 9.57 -9.07
C ASP A 209 -15.06 10.17 -9.58
N ALA A 210 -13.93 9.59 -9.14
CA ALA A 210 -12.59 9.91 -9.61
C ALA A 210 -11.88 8.63 -10.06
N ALA A 211 -10.98 8.76 -11.03
CA ALA A 211 -10.11 7.65 -11.44
C ALA A 211 -8.91 7.59 -10.50
N GLY A 212 -8.73 6.47 -9.79
CA GLY A 212 -7.45 6.16 -9.15
C GLY A 212 -6.39 5.81 -10.19
N ALA A 213 -5.11 6.06 -9.89
CA ALA A 213 -4.03 5.57 -10.74
C ALA A 213 -4.02 4.03 -10.72
N PRO A 214 -4.02 3.36 -11.89
CA PRO A 214 -4.03 1.90 -11.93
C PRO A 214 -2.69 1.35 -11.44
N LEU A 215 -2.73 0.41 -10.50
CA LEU A 215 -1.54 -0.34 -10.07
C LEU A 215 -1.12 -1.40 -11.08
N LEU A 216 -2.06 -1.86 -11.89
CA LEU A 216 -1.86 -2.91 -12.89
C LEU A 216 -2.70 -2.61 -14.12
N HIS A 217 -2.10 -2.78 -15.30
CA HIS A 217 -2.81 -2.82 -16.57
C HIS A 217 -2.61 -4.20 -17.20
N VAL A 218 -3.70 -4.93 -17.43
CA VAL A 218 -3.69 -6.20 -18.14
C VAL A 218 -4.51 -6.05 -19.42
N GLU A 219 -3.84 -6.18 -20.56
CA GLU A 219 -4.52 -6.15 -21.86
C GLU A 219 -5.47 -7.35 -21.98
N ALA A 220 -6.69 -7.10 -22.49
CA ALA A 220 -7.71 -8.13 -22.71
C ALA A 220 -8.07 -8.96 -21.45
N ALA A 221 -8.09 -8.34 -20.27
CA ALA A 221 -8.62 -8.97 -19.06
C ALA A 221 -10.08 -9.41 -19.25
N GLU A 222 -10.44 -10.58 -18.72
CA GLU A 222 -11.80 -11.12 -18.78
C GLU A 222 -12.75 -10.31 -17.89
N VAL A 223 -12.24 -9.84 -16.75
CA VAL A 223 -12.92 -8.93 -15.84
C VAL A 223 -11.91 -7.86 -15.42
N GLY A 224 -12.32 -6.59 -15.44
CA GLY A 224 -11.56 -5.47 -14.91
C GLY A 224 -12.50 -4.40 -14.41
N SER A 225 -12.49 -4.14 -13.10
CA SER A 225 -13.37 -3.15 -12.48
C SER A 225 -12.77 -2.60 -11.19
N SER A 226 -13.13 -1.37 -10.84
CA SER A 226 -12.62 -0.66 -9.66
C SER A 226 -13.71 0.03 -8.85
N GLY A 227 -13.35 0.50 -7.66
CA GLY A 227 -14.26 1.10 -6.69
C GLY A 227 -15.41 0.17 -6.29
N LEU A 228 -16.55 0.73 -5.91
CA LEU A 228 -17.75 0.01 -5.49
C LEU A 228 -18.30 -0.91 -6.58
N LYS A 229 -18.18 -0.50 -7.86
CA LYS A 229 -18.54 -1.36 -9.00
C LYS A 229 -17.59 -2.56 -9.11
N GLY A 230 -16.32 -2.36 -8.79
CA GLY A 230 -15.33 -3.43 -8.67
C GLY A 230 -15.70 -4.41 -7.58
N VAL A 231 -16.03 -3.92 -6.38
CA VAL A 231 -16.42 -4.77 -5.24
C VAL A 231 -17.63 -5.62 -5.60
N GLN A 232 -18.63 -5.03 -6.25
CA GLN A 232 -19.82 -5.75 -6.74
C GLN A 232 -19.44 -6.82 -7.77
N ALA A 233 -18.67 -6.45 -8.80
CA ALA A 233 -18.25 -7.37 -9.86
C ALA A 233 -17.41 -8.54 -9.31
N PHE A 234 -16.52 -8.27 -8.34
CA PHE A 234 -15.75 -9.28 -7.64
C PHE A 234 -16.64 -10.25 -6.86
N ALA A 235 -17.57 -9.74 -6.07
CA ALA A 235 -18.49 -10.58 -5.29
C ALA A 235 -19.40 -11.43 -6.19
N GLU A 236 -19.77 -10.95 -7.37
CA GLU A 236 -20.52 -11.71 -8.38
C GLU A 236 -19.65 -12.77 -9.06
N ASP A 237 -18.44 -12.43 -9.48
CA ASP A 237 -17.53 -13.36 -10.16
C ASP A 237 -17.08 -14.49 -9.22
N LEU A 238 -16.80 -14.20 -7.95
CA LEU A 238 -16.42 -15.21 -6.96
C LEU A 238 -17.47 -16.33 -6.81
N ARG A 239 -18.75 -16.04 -7.05
CA ARG A 239 -19.82 -17.06 -7.01
C ARG A 239 -19.67 -18.10 -8.11
N SER A 240 -19.09 -17.74 -9.26
CA SER A 240 -18.92 -18.67 -10.37
C SER A 240 -17.62 -19.48 -10.28
N TRP A 241 -16.63 -19.06 -9.48
CA TRP A 241 -15.30 -19.70 -9.40
C TRP A 241 -15.35 -21.21 -9.16
N SER A 242 -16.28 -21.67 -8.31
CA SER A 242 -16.48 -23.10 -8.04
C SER A 242 -16.81 -23.94 -9.27
N THR A 243 -17.29 -23.31 -10.35
CA THR A 243 -17.62 -23.93 -11.64
C THR A 243 -16.73 -23.47 -12.79
N SER A 244 -16.15 -22.27 -12.70
CA SER A 244 -15.34 -21.65 -13.75
C SER A 244 -13.86 -22.08 -13.71
N PHE A 245 -13.32 -22.41 -12.54
CA PHE A 245 -11.94 -22.86 -12.38
C PHE A 245 -11.86 -24.37 -12.16
N ASP A 246 -10.80 -24.99 -12.69
CA ASP A 246 -10.42 -26.34 -12.29
C ASP A 246 -9.87 -26.37 -10.85
N ASP A 247 -9.49 -27.53 -10.34
CA ASP A 247 -9.05 -27.66 -8.94
C ASP A 247 -7.71 -26.94 -8.66
N GLU A 248 -6.82 -26.85 -9.65
CA GLU A 248 -5.51 -26.20 -9.51
C GLU A 248 -5.68 -24.68 -9.49
N ASP A 249 -6.37 -24.14 -10.49
CA ASP A 249 -6.66 -22.70 -10.61
C ASP A 249 -7.49 -22.20 -9.42
N LEU A 250 -8.49 -22.97 -8.98
CA LEU A 250 -9.31 -22.58 -7.84
C LEU A 250 -8.50 -22.56 -6.54
N THR A 251 -7.59 -23.52 -6.36
CA THR A 251 -6.70 -23.55 -5.20
C THR A 251 -5.79 -22.33 -5.20
N ALA A 252 -5.18 -22.00 -6.34
CA ALA A 252 -4.31 -20.85 -6.48
C ALA A 252 -5.07 -19.53 -6.27
N ALA A 253 -6.28 -19.39 -6.81
CA ALA A 253 -7.11 -18.20 -6.66
C ALA A 253 -7.55 -17.97 -5.21
N LEU A 254 -8.01 -19.01 -4.50
CA LEU A 254 -8.42 -18.90 -3.08
C LEU A 254 -7.23 -18.62 -2.16
N PHE A 255 -6.08 -19.24 -2.41
CA PHE A 255 -4.85 -18.92 -1.69
C PHE A 255 -4.41 -17.47 -1.95
N GLY A 256 -4.48 -17.05 -3.23
CA GLY A 256 -4.24 -15.68 -3.66
C GLY A 256 -5.11 -14.68 -2.92
N LEU A 257 -6.42 -14.93 -2.78
CA LEU A 257 -7.32 -14.07 -1.99
C LEU A 257 -6.79 -13.83 -0.57
N GLY A 258 -6.44 -14.90 0.15
CA GLY A 258 -5.89 -14.78 1.50
C GLY A 258 -4.61 -13.94 1.53
N ALA A 259 -3.69 -14.19 0.59
CA ALA A 259 -2.44 -13.44 0.49
C ALA A 259 -2.67 -11.95 0.16
N PHE A 260 -3.51 -11.64 -0.84
CA PHE A 260 -3.79 -10.27 -1.26
C PHE A 260 -4.58 -9.48 -0.21
N ILE A 261 -5.38 -10.12 0.63
CA ILE A 261 -6.13 -9.45 1.68
C ILE A 261 -5.26 -9.21 2.92
N GLU A 262 -4.49 -10.20 3.37
CA GLU A 262 -3.82 -10.16 4.69
C GLU A 262 -2.32 -9.88 4.66
N MET A 263 -1.59 -10.44 3.68
CA MET A 263 -0.12 -10.59 3.80
C MET A 263 0.70 -9.83 2.76
N ALA A 264 0.13 -9.49 1.60
CA ALA A 264 0.85 -8.92 0.46
C ALA A 264 1.18 -7.42 0.63
N GLY A 265 1.65 -7.03 1.81
CA GLY A 265 1.91 -5.64 2.15
C GLY A 265 0.63 -4.81 2.16
N THR A 266 -0.47 -5.32 2.71
CA THR A 266 -1.76 -4.61 2.75
C THR A 266 -2.12 -4.04 4.12
N GLY A 267 -1.30 -4.32 5.14
CA GLY A 267 -1.62 -4.04 6.54
C GLY A 267 -2.84 -4.80 7.08
N GLY A 268 -3.34 -5.81 6.36
CA GLY A 268 -4.53 -6.57 6.71
C GLY A 268 -5.82 -5.96 6.16
N GLY A 269 -6.86 -6.80 6.02
CA GLY A 269 -8.19 -6.37 5.58
C GLY A 269 -8.19 -5.60 4.25
N LEU A 270 -7.25 -5.90 3.34
CA LEU A 270 -7.10 -5.21 2.06
C LEU A 270 -6.98 -3.67 2.21
N PHE A 271 -6.07 -3.21 3.09
CA PHE A 271 -5.81 -1.82 3.48
C PHE A 271 -6.85 -1.16 4.39
N ARG A 272 -7.99 -1.82 4.68
CA ARG A 272 -9.02 -1.23 5.54
C ARG A 272 -8.58 -1.16 7.00
N THR A 273 -7.69 -2.05 7.46
CA THR A 273 -7.06 -1.93 8.79
C THR A 273 -6.30 -0.62 8.93
N LEU A 274 -5.44 -0.30 7.97
CA LEU A 274 -4.64 0.93 7.97
C LEU A 274 -5.53 2.17 7.88
N GLN A 275 -6.56 2.14 7.01
CA GLN A 275 -7.55 3.21 6.92
C GLN A 275 -8.24 3.43 8.28
N ALA A 276 -8.62 2.36 8.97
CA ALA A 276 -9.32 2.45 10.24
C ALA A 276 -8.44 3.02 11.35
N GLN A 277 -7.17 2.61 11.40
CA GLN A 277 -6.17 3.16 12.31
C GLN A 277 -5.98 4.66 12.05
N GLY A 278 -5.76 5.06 10.80
CA GLY A 278 -5.55 6.47 10.45
C GLY A 278 -6.77 7.35 10.73
N CYS A 279 -7.98 6.88 10.41
CA CYS A 279 -9.20 7.58 10.79
C CYS A 279 -9.32 7.71 12.32
N GLN A 280 -8.94 6.68 13.08
CA GLN A 280 -8.98 6.75 14.54
C GLN A 280 -8.00 7.80 15.06
N THR A 281 -6.75 7.79 14.60
CA THR A 281 -5.74 8.80 14.98
C THR A 281 -6.20 10.22 14.64
N ILE A 282 -6.75 10.44 13.43
CA ILE A 282 -7.29 11.74 13.03
C ILE A 282 -8.45 12.16 13.95
N ALA A 283 -9.35 11.23 14.27
CA ALA A 283 -10.50 11.50 15.14
C ALA A 283 -10.04 11.91 16.55
N ASP A 284 -9.03 11.23 17.10
CA ASP A 284 -8.50 11.49 18.43
C ASP A 284 -7.76 12.83 18.48
N LEU A 285 -6.90 13.12 17.50
CA LEU A 285 -6.14 14.38 17.41
C LEU A 285 -7.04 15.60 17.18
N LEU A 286 -8.09 15.45 16.37
CA LEU A 286 -8.97 16.57 15.98
C LEU A 286 -10.29 16.63 16.76
N ASN A 287 -10.51 15.66 17.67
CA ASN A 287 -11.75 15.44 18.41
C ASN A 287 -12.99 15.49 17.50
N ASP A 288 -12.95 14.75 16.38
CA ASP A 288 -14.01 14.74 15.35
C ASP A 288 -14.79 13.42 15.36
N ALA A 289 -16.06 13.49 15.78
CA ALA A 289 -16.93 12.32 15.89
C ALA A 289 -17.27 11.68 14.52
N ALA A 290 -17.35 12.46 13.44
CA ALA A 290 -17.63 11.92 12.12
C ALA A 290 -16.44 11.11 11.58
N THR A 291 -15.20 11.52 11.91
CA THR A 291 -14.01 10.73 11.64
C THR A 291 -13.95 9.47 12.48
N ALA A 292 -14.40 9.50 13.75
CA ALA A 292 -14.51 8.30 14.57
C ALA A 292 -15.51 7.28 13.98
N ASP A 293 -16.64 7.76 13.45
CA ASP A 293 -17.59 6.91 12.71
C ASP A 293 -16.96 6.30 11.44
N ALA A 294 -16.12 7.05 10.73
CA ALA A 294 -15.37 6.55 9.58
C ALA A 294 -14.34 5.48 9.99
N ALA A 295 -13.69 5.64 11.15
CA ALA A 295 -12.81 4.61 11.70
C ALA A 295 -13.57 3.32 12.01
N ALA A 296 -14.77 3.42 12.60
CA ALA A 296 -15.63 2.27 12.87
C ALA A 296 -16.07 1.57 11.58
N ALA A 297 -16.55 2.32 10.59
CA ALA A 297 -16.96 1.75 9.30
C ALA A 297 -15.78 1.08 8.55
N ALA A 298 -14.56 1.61 8.70
CA ALA A 298 -13.36 1.02 8.13
C ALA A 298 -12.97 -0.28 8.86
N ARG A 299 -13.14 -0.36 10.19
CA ARG A 299 -12.97 -1.62 10.95
C ARG A 299 -13.95 -2.68 10.48
N ASP A 300 -15.24 -2.35 10.35
CA ASP A 300 -16.26 -3.29 9.84
C ASP A 300 -15.89 -3.82 8.45
N ALA A 301 -15.43 -2.94 7.55
CA ALA A 301 -14.95 -3.33 6.23
C ALA A 301 -13.72 -4.24 6.28
N SER A 302 -12.76 -3.91 7.15
CA SER A 302 -11.58 -4.73 7.40
C SER A 302 -11.95 -6.13 7.87
N GLU A 303 -12.84 -6.24 8.86
CA GLU A 303 -13.31 -7.52 9.40
C GLU A 303 -14.03 -8.35 8.33
N ALA A 304 -14.83 -7.72 7.46
CA ALA A 304 -15.49 -8.41 6.36
C ALA A 304 -14.50 -8.97 5.33
N TRP A 305 -13.46 -8.20 4.96
CA TRP A 305 -12.38 -8.68 4.09
C TRP A 305 -11.58 -9.80 4.74
N SER A 306 -11.23 -9.68 6.03
CA SER A 306 -10.52 -10.72 6.77
C SER A 306 -11.34 -12.00 6.93
N ALA A 307 -12.66 -11.88 7.12
CA ALA A 307 -13.55 -13.03 7.14
C ALA A 307 -13.57 -13.75 5.79
N LEU A 308 -13.54 -13.01 4.67
CA LEU A 308 -13.41 -13.60 3.33
C LEU A 308 -12.07 -14.35 3.18
N ALA A 309 -10.95 -13.74 3.58
CA ALA A 309 -9.64 -14.38 3.54
C ALA A 309 -9.62 -15.68 4.36
N ALA A 310 -10.19 -15.67 5.56
CA ALA A 310 -10.29 -16.83 6.43
C ALA A 310 -11.16 -17.93 5.79
N ALA A 311 -12.31 -17.58 5.21
CA ALA A 311 -13.18 -18.53 4.53
C ALA A 311 -12.50 -19.18 3.30
N ALA A 312 -11.78 -18.37 2.50
CA ALA A 312 -11.05 -18.83 1.32
C ALA A 312 -9.89 -19.79 1.66
N THR A 313 -9.25 -19.59 2.82
CA THR A 313 -8.04 -20.33 3.23
C THR A 313 -8.27 -21.43 4.27
N ASN A 314 -9.51 -21.69 4.70
CA ASN A 314 -9.85 -22.70 5.70
C ASN A 314 -9.54 -24.15 5.23
N ALA A 315 -8.36 -24.66 5.57
CA ALA A 315 -7.86 -25.96 5.13
C ALA A 315 -8.72 -27.17 5.56
N ASP A 316 -9.57 -27.02 6.58
CA ASP A 316 -10.45 -28.10 7.07
C ASP A 316 -11.70 -28.28 6.19
N THR A 317 -11.93 -27.37 5.25
CA THR A 317 -13.09 -27.39 4.35
C THR A 317 -12.69 -27.85 2.94
N PRO A 318 -13.46 -28.78 2.30
CA PRO A 318 -13.19 -29.18 0.92
C PRO A 318 -13.15 -27.99 -0.05
N LEU A 319 -12.31 -28.07 -1.09
CA LEU A 319 -12.01 -26.96 -2.01
C LEU A 319 -13.27 -26.26 -2.57
N ARG A 320 -14.24 -27.03 -3.09
CA ARG A 320 -15.47 -26.46 -3.68
C ARG A 320 -16.36 -25.82 -2.61
N SER A 321 -16.44 -26.41 -1.42
CA SER A 321 -17.16 -25.84 -0.27
C SER A 321 -16.49 -24.56 0.25
N ARG A 322 -15.15 -24.46 0.24
CA ARG A 322 -14.43 -23.22 0.56
C ARG A 322 -14.81 -22.09 -0.39
N SER A 323 -14.82 -22.37 -1.70
CA SER A 323 -15.19 -21.36 -2.71
C SER A 323 -16.62 -20.86 -2.51
N LEU A 324 -17.57 -21.75 -2.21
CA LEU A 324 -18.96 -21.36 -1.93
C LEU A 324 -19.07 -20.54 -0.63
N ALA A 325 -18.40 -20.95 0.45
CA ALA A 325 -18.38 -20.21 1.71
C ALA A 325 -17.73 -18.82 1.55
N ALA A 326 -16.63 -18.73 0.80
CA ALA A 326 -16.00 -17.45 0.46
C ALA A 326 -16.96 -16.54 -0.32
N ALA A 327 -17.70 -17.09 -1.29
CA ALA A 327 -18.70 -16.34 -2.05
C ALA A 327 -19.88 -15.85 -1.19
N GLU A 328 -20.31 -16.63 -0.19
CA GLU A 328 -21.33 -16.22 0.79
C GLU A 328 -20.85 -15.04 1.63
N VAL A 329 -19.61 -15.08 2.14
CA VAL A 329 -19.02 -13.97 2.89
C VAL A 329 -18.84 -12.73 2.01
N ALA A 330 -18.34 -12.90 0.79
CA ALA A 330 -18.11 -11.79 -0.14
C ALA A 330 -19.39 -11.04 -0.52
N ALA A 331 -20.57 -11.67 -0.42
CA ALA A 331 -21.85 -11.02 -0.70
C ALA A 331 -22.15 -9.83 0.24
N MET A 332 -21.50 -9.75 1.41
CA MET A 332 -21.65 -8.64 2.36
C MET A 332 -20.71 -7.46 2.08
N LEU A 333 -19.70 -7.64 1.23
CA LEU A 333 -18.69 -6.61 0.95
C LEU A 333 -19.28 -5.36 0.29
N PRO A 334 -20.17 -5.44 -0.73
CA PRO A 334 -20.70 -4.24 -1.38
C PRO A 334 -21.40 -3.30 -0.40
N GLU A 335 -22.24 -3.82 0.50
CA GLU A 335 -22.94 -3.01 1.48
C GLU A 335 -21.97 -2.36 2.48
N THR A 336 -20.97 -3.13 2.92
CA THR A 336 -19.99 -2.67 3.91
C THR A 336 -19.09 -1.56 3.33
N GLU A 337 -18.66 -1.70 2.08
CA GLU A 337 -17.89 -0.67 1.37
C GLU A 337 -18.71 0.59 1.09
N VAL A 338 -20.02 0.47 0.77
CA VAL A 338 -20.92 1.64 0.66
C VAL A 338 -21.01 2.40 1.98
N ARG A 339 -21.10 1.70 3.12
CA ARG A 339 -21.12 2.33 4.45
C ARG A 339 -19.81 3.06 4.73
N LEU A 340 -18.67 2.45 4.43
CA LEU A 340 -17.34 3.06 4.57
C LEU A 340 -17.22 4.34 3.75
N VAL A 341 -17.53 4.29 2.45
CA VAL A 341 -17.51 5.48 1.57
C VAL A 341 -18.38 6.60 2.14
N GLY A 342 -19.60 6.28 2.54
CA GLY A 342 -20.50 7.28 3.12
C GLY A 342 -19.98 7.90 4.42
N ALA A 343 -19.26 7.13 5.24
CA ALA A 343 -18.65 7.62 6.47
C ALA A 343 -17.44 8.53 6.19
N LEU A 344 -16.55 8.13 5.27
CA LEU A 344 -15.40 8.94 4.83
C LEU A 344 -15.83 10.31 4.30
N GLU A 345 -16.91 10.38 3.52
CA GLU A 345 -17.44 11.65 3.05
C GLU A 345 -17.99 12.56 4.17
N ARG A 346 -18.65 11.96 5.17
CA ARG A 346 -19.16 12.72 6.32
C ARG A 346 -17.99 13.29 7.14
N ALA A 347 -16.95 12.47 7.37
CA ALA A 347 -15.72 12.90 8.01
C ALA A 347 -15.06 14.04 7.24
N SER A 348 -14.85 13.88 5.94
CA SER A 348 -14.30 14.93 5.06
C SER A 348 -15.08 16.25 5.16
N ARG A 349 -16.41 16.21 5.07
CA ARG A 349 -17.25 17.41 5.22
C ARG A 349 -17.18 18.04 6.62
N SER A 350 -17.12 17.22 7.68
CA SER A 350 -17.01 17.69 9.07
C SER A 350 -15.72 18.49 9.28
N LEU A 351 -14.60 17.91 8.84
CA LEU A 351 -13.27 18.52 8.93
C LEU A 351 -13.20 19.81 8.10
N GLY A 352 -13.67 19.79 6.85
CA GLY A 352 -13.63 20.94 5.95
C GLY A 352 -14.60 22.09 6.27
N ALA A 353 -15.71 21.81 6.97
CA ALA A 353 -16.63 22.85 7.46
C ALA A 353 -16.01 23.69 8.59
N SER A 354 -15.11 23.08 9.37
CA SER A 354 -14.45 23.72 10.51
C SER A 354 -13.31 24.66 10.08
N THR A 355 -12.76 24.49 8.88
CA THR A 355 -11.67 25.34 8.33
C THR A 355 -12.17 26.67 7.75
N ARG A 356 -13.49 26.84 7.54
CA ARG A 356 -14.09 28.06 6.96
C ARG A 356 -14.58 29.08 8.00
N ARG A 357 -14.27 28.86 9.28
CA ARG A 357 -14.66 29.77 10.38
C ARG A 357 -13.54 30.66 10.84
#